data_AF-A0A354GEU4-F1
#
_entry.id   AF-A0A354GEU4-F1
#
_cell.length_a   1.000
_cell.length_b   1.000
_cell.length_c   1.000
_cell.angle_alpha   90.00
_cell.angle_beta   90.00
_cell.angle_gamma   90.00
#
_symmetry.space_group_name_H-M   'P 1'
#
loop_
_entity.id
_entity.type
_entity.pdbx_description
1 polymer ?
#
loop_
_entity_poly.entity_id
_entity_poly.type
_entity_poly.pdbx_seq_one_letter_code
_entity_poly.pdbx_strand_id
1 'polypeptide(L)' 'KIGVGDNCIVENVIIDKDARIGNNVVIKGGKHLEDKDEQSYVVKEGIVVIKREAIIEDGFILQ' A
#
# COMPACT_ATOMS: atom_id res chain seq x y z
N LYS A 1 9.71 -1.20 11.34
CA LYS A 1 10.73 -0.42 10.56
C LYS A 1 10.00 0.66 9.76
N ILE A 2 10.63 1.78 9.40
CA ILE A 2 10.04 2.75 8.45
C ILE A 2 10.45 2.34 7.04
N GLY A 3 9.55 2.49 6.08
CA GLY A 3 9.75 2.08 4.69
C GLY A 3 9.14 0.72 4.39
N VAL A 4 9.71 0.04 3.38
CA VAL A 4 9.21 -1.23 2.86
C VAL A 4 9.96 -2.40 3.50
N GLY A 5 9.21 -3.40 3.97
CA GLY A 5 9.74 -4.65 4.48
C GLY A 5 10.30 -5.55 3.39
N ASP A 6 10.77 -6.73 3.78
CA ASP A 6 11.39 -7.67 2.86
C ASP A 6 10.34 -8.43 2.02
N ASN A 7 10.71 -8.83 0.80
CA ASN A 7 9.89 -9.60 -0.14
C ASN A 7 8.53 -8.96 -0.50
N CYS A 8 8.49 -7.64 -0.61
CA CYS A 8 7.27 -6.92 -1.00
C CYS A 8 7.18 -6.69 -2.51
N ILE A 9 5.95 -6.65 -3.03
CA ILE A 9 5.64 -6.22 -4.40
C ILE A 9 4.78 -4.97 -4.29
N VAL A 10 5.26 -3.85 -4.82
CA VAL A 10 4.57 -2.56 -4.77
C VAL A 10 4.56 -1.96 -6.18
N GLU A 11 3.40 -1.96 -6.82
CA GLU A 11 3.20 -1.54 -8.21
C GLU A 11 2.05 -0.53 -8.31
N ASN A 12 2.25 0.59 -9.02
CA ASN A 12 1.26 1.69 -9.12
C ASN A 12 0.82 2.24 -7.75
N VAL A 13 1.78 2.44 -6.85
CA VAL A 13 1.53 2.91 -5.48
C VAL A 13 2.34 4.17 -5.18
N ILE A 14 1.72 5.12 -4.48
CA ILE A 14 2.36 6.25 -3.83
C ILE A 14 2.49 5.91 -2.34
N ILE A 15 3.71 5.96 -1.80
CA ILE A 15 3.97 5.74 -0.38
C ILE A 15 4.27 7.10 0.25
N ASP A 16 3.40 7.55 1.15
CA ASP A 16 3.60 8.80 1.88
C ASP A 16 4.64 8.63 3.01
N LYS A 17 5.09 9.75 3.55
CA LYS A 17 6.17 9.82 4.53
C LYS A 17 5.87 8.99 5.77
N ASP A 18 6.90 8.36 6.31
CA ASP A 18 6.87 7.60 7.57
C ASP A 18 5.90 6.40 7.59
N ALA A 19 5.37 5.99 6.43
CA ALA A 19 4.62 4.75 6.27
C ALA A 19 5.50 3.52 6.57
N ARG A 20 4.86 2.47 7.07
CA ARG A 20 5.50 1.24 7.53
C ARG A 20 4.82 0.06 6.84
N ILE A 21 5.50 -0.52 5.86
CA ILE A 21 5.02 -1.70 5.15
C ILE A 21 5.76 -2.92 5.71
N GLY A 22 4.99 -3.91 6.15
CA GLY A 22 5.46 -5.19 6.67
C GLY A 22 6.16 -6.04 5.61
N ASN A 23 6.53 -7.26 5.99
CA ASN A 23 7.16 -8.23 5.09
C ASN A 23 6.12 -9.00 4.28
N ASN A 24 6.51 -9.47 3.10
CA ASN A 24 5.65 -10.28 2.22
C ASN A 24 4.34 -9.57 1.82
N VAL A 25 4.36 -8.25 1.73
CA VAL A 25 3.21 -7.44 1.34
C VAL A 25 3.12 -7.35 -0.18
N VAL A 26 1.91 -7.48 -0.72
CA VAL A 26 1.62 -7.31 -2.15
C VAL A 26 0.59 -6.19 -2.31
N ILE A 27 0.98 -5.11 -2.98
CA ILE A 27 0.10 -4.00 -3.32
C ILE A 27 0.26 -3.73 -4.82
N LYS A 28 -0.76 -4.07 -5.60
CA LYS A 28 -0.81 -3.88 -7.05
C LYS A 28 -1.97 -2.97 -7.39
N GLY A 29 -1.67 -1.69 -7.53
CA GLY A 29 -2.60 -0.73 -8.08
C GLY A 29 -2.93 -1.04 -9.55
N GLY A 30 -4.12 -0.68 -9.97
CA GLY A 30 -4.52 -0.68 -11.37
C GLY A 30 -6.00 -0.37 -11.52
N LYS A 31 -6.44 -0.16 -12.76
CA LYS A 31 -7.83 0.19 -13.09
C LYS A 31 -8.86 -0.87 -12.71
N HIS A 32 -8.40 -2.06 -12.33
CA HIS A 32 -9.22 -3.16 -11.83
C HIS A 32 -9.65 -2.97 -10.37
N LEU A 33 -8.99 -2.08 -9.62
CA LEU A 33 -9.40 -1.74 -8.26
C LEU A 33 -10.46 -0.63 -8.28
N GLU A 34 -11.48 -0.78 -7.44
CA GLU A 34 -12.45 0.28 -7.19
C GLU A 34 -11.87 1.37 -6.30
N ASP A 35 -12.38 2.59 -6.46
CA ASP A 35 -12.05 3.71 -5.58
C ASP A 35 -12.48 3.40 -4.15
N LYS A 36 -11.55 3.59 -3.20
CA LYS A 36 -11.77 3.23 -1.80
C LYS A 36 -10.99 4.15 -0.87
N ASP A 37 -11.59 4.53 0.24
CA ASP A 37 -10.92 5.29 1.30
C ASP A 37 -10.89 4.45 2.58
N GLU A 38 -9.70 3.98 2.95
CA GLU A 38 -9.43 3.19 4.14
C GLU A 38 -8.55 3.97 5.11
N GLN A 39 -8.47 3.54 6.37
CA GLN A 39 -7.66 4.26 7.35
C GLN A 39 -6.16 4.29 6.99
N SER A 40 -5.65 3.23 6.37
CA SER A 40 -4.22 3.08 6.05
C SER A 40 -3.86 3.41 4.60
N TYR A 41 -4.81 3.37 3.68
CA TYR A 41 -4.58 3.67 2.26
C TYR A 41 -5.83 4.22 1.57
N VAL A 42 -5.66 4.82 0.41
CA VAL A 42 -6.75 5.19 -0.50
C VAL A 42 -6.44 4.63 -1.89
N VAL A 43 -7.46 4.15 -2.60
CA VAL A 43 -7.36 3.82 -4.02
C VAL A 43 -8.09 4.91 -4.78
N LYS A 44 -7.40 5.52 -5.74
CA LYS A 44 -7.98 6.53 -6.62
C LYS A 44 -7.52 6.32 -8.05
N GLU A 45 -8.47 6.06 -8.94
CA GLU A 45 -8.21 5.84 -10.38
C GLU A 45 -7.15 4.75 -10.64
N GLY A 46 -7.14 3.72 -9.78
CA GLY A 46 -6.18 2.63 -9.84
C GLY A 46 -4.79 2.93 -9.27
N ILE A 47 -4.56 4.12 -8.70
CA ILE A 47 -3.36 4.42 -7.93
C ILE A 47 -3.66 4.16 -6.45
N VAL A 48 -2.83 3.35 -5.80
CA VAL A 48 -2.93 3.16 -4.34
C VAL A 48 -2.06 4.21 -3.66
N VAL A 49 -2.56 4.91 -2.66
CA VAL A 49 -1.79 5.84 -1.84
C VAL A 49 -1.78 5.32 -0.40
N ILE A 50 -0.60 4.93 0.09
CA ILE A 50 -0.41 4.58 1.50
C ILE A 50 -0.26 5.88 2.29
N LYS A 51 -1.13 6.08 3.27
CA LYS A 51 -1.22 7.33 4.04
C LYS A 51 0.01 7.50 4.94
N ARG A 52 0.33 8.75 5.26
CA ARG A 52 1.42 9.09 6.19
C ARG A 52 1.27 8.33 7.51
N GLU A 53 2.39 7.79 8.00
CA GLU A 53 2.46 7.04 9.27
C GLU A 53 1.57 5.78 9.33
N ALA A 54 0.94 5.39 8.21
CA ALA A 54 0.13 4.18 8.15
C ALA A 54 0.99 2.93 8.29
N ILE A 55 0.39 1.90 8.87
CA ILE A 55 0.99 0.58 9.04
C ILE A 55 0.23 -0.39 8.15
N ILE A 56 0.97 -1.07 7.26
CA ILE A 56 0.50 -2.21 6.48
C ILE A 56 1.16 -3.45 7.07
N GLU A 57 0.35 -4.35 7.59
CA GLU A 57 0.83 -5.54 8.31
C GLU A 57 1.46 -6.57 7.36
N ASP A 58 2.31 -7.45 7.93
CA ASP A 58 2.95 -8.54 7.21
C ASP A 58 1.91 -9.42 6.48
N GLY A 59 2.19 -9.77 5.22
CA GLY A 59 1.32 -10.61 4.40
C GLY A 59 0.06 -9.94 3.86
N PHE A 60 -0.10 -8.62 4.00
CA PHE A 60 -1.20 -7.88 3.38
C PHE A 60 -1.19 -8.02 1.85
N ILE A 61 -2.37 -8.27 1.25
CA ILE A 61 -2.54 -8.41 -0.20
C ILE A 61 -3.65 -7.49 -0.67
N LEU A 62 -3.32 -6.59 -1.60
CA LEU A 62 -4.22 -5.77 -2.38
C LEU A 62 -3.82 -5.88 -3.85
N GLN A 63 -4.72 -6.41 -4.69
CA GLN A 63 -4.49 -6.64 -6.12
C GLN A 63 -5.80 -6.78 -6.86
#